data_AF-A0A356KSP6-F1
#
_entry.id   AF-A0A356KSP6-F1
#
_cell.length_a   1.000
_cell.length_b   1.000
_cell.length_c   1.000
_cell.angle_alpha   90.00
_cell.angle_beta   90.00
_cell.angle_gamma   90.00
#
_symmetry.space_group_name_H-M   'P 1'
#
loop_
_entity.id
_entity.type
_entity.pdbx_description
1 polymer ?
#
loop_
_entity_poly.entity_id
_entity_poly.type
_entity_poly.pdbx_seq_one_letter_code
_entity_poly.pdbx_strand_id
1 'polypeptide(L)'
;MTSFRLQSRGSHARCALCHSGADAEMLTCAGCGSAAHFSCASEWGRGCPSVGCRRALSQAAPALSPRPALRPRPVSPWSLGALLISSYVLASLGVRWVATGAPLRGWALLIVLLELGAVAAVLLEERERLD
;
A
#
# COMPACT_ATOMS: atom_id res chain seq x y z
N MET A 1 16.94 -1.18 -14.32
CA MET A 1 16.42 -2.47 -13.82
C MET A 1 15.80 -2.23 -12.45
N THR A 2 14.48 -2.04 -12.42
CA THR A 2 13.72 -1.66 -11.22
C THR A 2 13.48 -2.91 -10.37
N SER A 3 14.12 -3.01 -9.20
CA SER A 3 13.91 -4.13 -8.28
C SER A 3 12.60 -3.91 -7.52
N PHE A 4 11.54 -4.60 -7.91
CA PHE A 4 10.28 -4.58 -7.19
C PHE A 4 10.40 -5.49 -5.95
N ARG A 5 10.31 -4.92 -4.75
CA ARG A 5 10.22 -5.69 -3.49
C ARG A 5 8.76 -5.87 -3.12
N LEU A 6 8.21 -7.04 -3.42
CA LEU A 6 6.93 -7.48 -2.88
C LEU A 6 7.10 -7.74 -1.37
N GLN A 7 6.60 -6.83 -0.53
CA GLN A 7 6.42 -7.08 0.90
C GLN A 7 5.02 -7.66 1.12
N SER A 8 4.91 -8.98 1.36
CA SER A 8 3.65 -9.56 1.81
C SER A 8 3.36 -9.06 3.23
N ARG A 9 2.29 -8.27 3.38
CA ARG A 9 1.79 -7.88 4.70
C ARG A 9 1.11 -9.08 5.35
N GLY A 10 1.69 -9.61 6.42
CA GLY A 10 0.97 -10.27 7.52
C GLY A 10 0.19 -11.55 7.20
N SER A 11 0.34 -12.17 6.03
CA SER A 11 -0.09 -13.56 5.87
C SER A 11 0.85 -14.43 6.69
N HIS A 12 0.32 -15.24 7.61
CA HIS A 12 1.05 -16.26 8.37
C HIS A 12 2.22 -16.80 7.55
N ALA A 13 3.45 -16.74 8.09
CA ALA A 13 4.61 -17.26 7.38
C ALA A 13 4.31 -18.69 6.92
N ARG A 14 4.46 -18.97 5.63
CA ARG A 14 4.25 -20.32 5.07
C ARG A 14 5.60 -20.90 4.72
N CYS A 15 5.74 -22.20 4.90
CA CYS A 15 6.94 -22.90 4.46
C CYS A 15 7.08 -22.78 2.93
N ALA A 16 8.23 -22.35 2.44
CA ALA A 16 8.48 -22.18 1.01
C ALA A 16 8.58 -23.52 0.24
N LEU A 17 8.67 -24.64 0.95
CA LEU A 17 8.79 -25.99 0.37
C LEU A 17 7.44 -26.71 0.35
N CYS A 18 6.76 -26.84 1.49
CA CYS A 18 5.48 -27.57 1.58
C CYS A 18 4.24 -26.67 1.53
N HIS A 19 4.40 -25.35 1.57
CA HIS A 19 3.32 -24.35 1.57
C HIS A 19 2.33 -24.42 2.76
N SER A 20 2.59 -25.27 3.75
CA SER A 20 1.85 -25.32 5.00
C SER A 20 2.13 -24.11 5.89
N GLY A 21 1.27 -23.89 6.89
CA GLY A 21 1.39 -22.80 7.86
C GLY A 21 2.65 -22.88 8.72
N ALA A 22 2.94 -21.79 9.42
CA ALA A 22 4.05 -21.71 10.36
C ALA A 22 3.79 -22.54 11.62
N ASP A 23 4.70 -23.45 11.91
CA ASP A 23 4.79 -24.17 13.19
C ASP A 23 5.93 -23.60 14.04
N ALA A 24 6.12 -24.12 15.26
CA ALA A 24 7.08 -23.61 16.24
C ALA A 24 8.56 -23.66 15.77
N GLU A 25 8.90 -24.46 14.77
CA GLU A 25 10.29 -24.67 14.30
C GLU A 25 10.45 -24.31 12.81
N MET A 26 10.45 -23.01 12.52
CA MET A 26 10.80 -22.49 11.20
C MET A 26 12.21 -21.90 11.18
N LEU A 27 12.95 -22.22 10.12
CA LEU A 27 14.17 -21.53 9.73
C LEU A 27 13.82 -20.40 8.76
N THR A 28 14.56 -19.29 8.85
CA THR A 28 14.39 -18.16 7.93
C THR A 28 15.69 -17.78 7.26
N CYS A 29 15.63 -17.44 5.99
CA CYS A 29 16.79 -16.92 5.26
C CYS A 29 16.98 -15.43 5.53
N ALA A 30 18.15 -15.05 6.07
CA ALA A 30 18.51 -13.64 6.30
C ALA A 30 18.72 -12.82 5.00
N GLY A 31 18.67 -13.44 3.82
CA GLY A 31 18.78 -12.77 2.52
C GLY A 31 17.45 -12.36 1.93
N CYS A 32 16.62 -13.34 1.60
CA CYS A 32 15.35 -13.12 0.91
C CYS A 32 14.13 -13.16 1.85
N GLY A 33 14.30 -13.55 3.12
CA GLY A 33 13.20 -13.68 4.08
C GLY A 33 12.35 -14.95 3.90
N SER A 34 12.73 -15.87 3.01
CA SER A 34 12.02 -17.15 2.87
C SER A 34 12.06 -17.94 4.18
N ALA A 35 10.92 -18.51 4.57
CA ALA A 35 10.81 -19.37 5.74
C ALA A 35 10.58 -20.83 5.31
N ALA A 36 11.16 -21.79 6.02
CA ALA A 36 10.93 -23.21 5.80
C ALA A 36 10.94 -23.96 7.14
N HIS A 37 10.16 -25.03 7.26
CA HIS A 37 10.25 -25.92 8.43
C HIS A 37 11.65 -26.53 8.55
N PHE A 38 12.10 -26.78 9.77
CA PHE A 38 13.37 -27.46 10.01
C PHE A 38 13.46 -28.82 9.30
N SER A 39 12.38 -29.61 9.33
CA SER A 39 12.28 -30.92 8.64
C SER A 39 12.44 -30.76 7.13
N CYS A 40 11.64 -29.90 6.49
CA CYS A 40 11.72 -29.66 5.04
C CYS A 40 13.12 -29.15 4.62
N ALA A 41 13.74 -28.28 5.41
CA ALA A 41 15.08 -27.78 5.14
C ALA A 41 16.17 -28.87 5.31
N SER A 42 15.98 -29.82 6.22
CA SER A 42 16.92 -30.92 6.42
C SER A 42 16.92 -31.90 5.24
N GLU A 43 15.76 -32.12 4.61
CA GLU A 43 15.61 -32.96 3.41
C GLU A 43 16.14 -32.25 2.15
N TRP A 44 15.85 -30.96 2.00
CA TRP A 44 16.31 -30.16 0.85
C TRP A 44 17.80 -29.83 0.89
N GLY A 45 18.40 -29.83 2.09
CA GLY A 45 19.72 -29.30 2.37
C GLY A 45 19.66 -27.88 2.92
N ARG A 46 20.68 -27.47 3.70
CA ARG A 46 20.70 -26.20 4.47
C ARG A 46 20.69 -24.91 3.62
N GLY A 47 20.51 -25.00 2.30
CA GLY A 47 20.42 -23.87 1.40
C GLY A 47 19.04 -23.23 1.35
N CYS A 48 18.98 -21.94 1.03
CA CYS A 48 17.74 -21.23 0.78
C CYS A 48 17.03 -21.75 -0.49
N PRO A 49 15.72 -22.08 -0.45
CA PRO A 49 15.00 -22.58 -1.61
C PRO A 49 14.68 -21.51 -2.67
N SER A 50 14.79 -20.23 -2.32
CA SER A 50 14.56 -19.15 -3.29
C SER A 50 15.64 -19.13 -4.37
N VAL A 51 15.20 -19.26 -5.63
CA VAL A 51 16.07 -19.16 -6.82
C VAL A 51 16.93 -17.90 -6.76
N GLY A 52 18.24 -18.06 -6.88
CA GLY A 52 19.21 -16.96 -6.84
C GLY A 52 19.74 -16.60 -5.44
N CYS A 53 19.20 -17.17 -4.36
CA CYS A 53 19.73 -16.96 -3.01
C CYS A 53 20.65 -18.12 -2.59
N ARG A 54 21.95 -17.85 -2.42
CA ARG A 54 22.95 -18.86 -1.99
C ARG A 54 23.20 -18.89 -0.48
N ARG A 55 22.37 -18.20 0.31
CA ARG A 55 22.54 -18.13 1.77
C ARG A 55 21.97 -19.37 2.45
N ALA A 56 22.56 -19.74 3.58
CA ALA A 56 22.05 -20.81 4.41
C ALA A 56 20.81 -20.35 5.19
N LEU A 57 19.89 -21.29 5.42
CA LEU A 57 18.80 -21.11 6.37
C LEU A 57 19.37 -21.14 7.79
N SER A 58 19.03 -20.15 8.60
CA SER A 58 19.38 -20.11 10.02
C SER A 58 18.11 -20.13 10.85
N GLN A 59 18.18 -20.69 12.07
CA GLN A 59 17.13 -20.48 13.04
C GLN A 59 16.98 -18.96 13.19
N ALA A 60 15.78 -18.45 12.91
CA ALA A 60 15.47 -17.13 13.39
C ALA A 60 15.60 -17.23 14.90
N ALA A 61 16.64 -16.61 15.47
CA ALA A 61 16.50 -16.15 16.84
C ALA A 61 15.14 -15.45 16.90
N PRO A 62 14.32 -15.64 17.94
CA PRO A 62 13.10 -14.89 18.13
C PRO A 62 13.51 -13.42 18.31
N ALA A 63 13.81 -12.77 17.19
CA ALA A 63 13.84 -11.36 17.08
C ALA A 63 12.39 -11.01 17.33
N LEU A 64 12.13 -10.54 18.54
CA LEU A 64 11.22 -9.44 18.78
C LEU A 64 11.62 -8.34 17.80
N SER A 65 11.34 -8.55 16.51
CA SER A 65 11.52 -7.56 15.48
C SER A 65 10.46 -6.55 15.86
N PRO A 66 10.85 -5.37 16.38
CA PRO A 66 9.89 -4.39 16.83
C PRO A 66 8.96 -4.18 15.65
N ARG A 67 7.69 -4.56 15.86
CA ARG A 67 6.61 -4.42 14.89
C ARG A 67 6.83 -3.03 14.30
N PRO A 68 7.18 -2.88 13.01
CA PRO A 68 7.55 -1.59 12.48
C PRO A 68 6.40 -0.66 12.81
N ALA A 69 6.66 0.29 13.72
CA ALA A 69 5.66 1.24 14.14
C ALA A 69 5.14 1.82 12.84
N LEU A 70 3.84 1.63 12.57
CA LEU A 70 3.18 2.18 11.40
C LEU A 70 3.47 3.68 11.48
N ARG A 71 4.49 4.14 10.76
CA ARG A 71 4.80 5.57 10.73
C ARG A 71 3.55 6.18 10.10
N PRO A 72 2.86 7.10 10.80
CA PRO A 72 1.73 7.79 10.20
C PRO A 72 2.25 8.38 8.90
N ARG A 73 1.64 7.97 7.79
CA ARG A 73 2.02 8.48 6.48
C ARG A 73 1.69 9.97 6.53
N PRO A 74 2.65 10.87 6.31
CA PRO A 74 2.36 12.30 6.35
C PRO A 74 1.27 12.56 5.32
N VAL A 75 0.10 12.99 5.79
CA VAL A 75 -0.95 13.47 4.90
C VAL A 75 -0.41 14.71 4.22
N SER A 76 -0.36 14.68 2.90
CA SER A 76 0.06 15.84 2.12
C SER A 76 -0.88 17.01 2.44
N PRO A 77 -0.38 18.23 2.70
CA PRO A 77 -1.22 19.39 2.98
C PRO A 77 -2.21 19.66 1.83
N TRP A 78 -1.85 19.27 0.61
CA TRP A 78 -2.71 19.34 -0.57
C TRP A 78 -3.95 18.46 -0.47
N SER A 79 -3.86 17.30 0.17
CA SER A 79 -5.00 16.38 0.35
C SER A 79 -6.06 16.97 1.27
N LEU A 80 -5.63 17.67 2.33
CA LEU A 80 -6.54 18.39 3.22
C LEU A 80 -7.18 19.59 2.52
N GLY A 81 -6.40 20.33 1.72
CA GLY A 81 -6.91 21.42 0.89
C GLY A 81 -8.01 20.95 -0.08
N ALA A 82 -7.76 19.87 -0.82
CA ALA A 82 -8.72 19.31 -1.75
C ALA A 82 -10.03 18.85 -1.06
N LEU A 83 -9.94 18.24 0.13
CA LEU A 83 -11.10 17.83 0.92
C LEU A 83 -11.94 19.03 1.37
N LEU A 84 -11.30 20.11 1.83
CA LEU A 84 -11.99 21.32 2.28
C LEU A 84 -12.69 22.03 1.11
N ILE A 85 -12.02 22.15 -0.04
CA ILE A 85 -12.61 22.76 -1.25
C ILE A 85 -13.81 21.94 -1.73
N SER A 86 -13.67 20.62 -1.85
CA SER A 86 -14.75 19.74 -2.29
C SER A 86 -15.95 19.78 -1.34
N SER A 87 -15.70 19.76 -0.03
CA SER A 87 -16.74 19.90 0.99
C SER A 87 -17.47 21.25 0.89
N TYR A 88 -16.74 22.34 0.70
CA TYR A 88 -17.32 23.69 0.53
C TYR A 88 -18.19 23.79 -0.73
N VAL A 89 -17.74 23.25 -1.86
CA VAL A 89 -18.49 23.26 -3.12
C VAL A 89 -19.79 22.46 -2.99
N LEU A 90 -19.73 21.27 -2.40
CA LEU A 90 -20.91 20.43 -2.16
C LEU A 90 -21.92 21.13 -1.23
N ALA A 91 -21.45 21.72 -0.14
CA ALA A 91 -22.30 22.48 0.77
C ALA A 91 -22.97 23.68 0.08
N SER A 92 -22.20 24.43 -0.72
CA SER A 92 -22.68 25.59 -1.47
C SER A 92 -23.76 25.20 -2.49
N LEU A 93 -23.57 24.10 -3.21
CA LEU A 93 -24.55 23.55 -4.15
C LEU A 93 -25.82 23.09 -3.42
N GLY A 94 -25.68 22.43 -2.27
CA GLY A 94 -26.81 21.99 -1.45
C GLY A 94 -27.66 23.14 -0.94
N VAL A 95 -27.05 24.18 -0.36
CA VAL A 95 -27.75 25.38 0.12
C VAL A 95 -28.50 26.06 -1.03
N ARG A 96 -27.87 26.19 -2.20
CA ARG A 96 -28.47 26.82 -3.37
C ARG A 96 -29.65 26.03 -3.94
N TRP A 97 -29.57 24.70 -3.89
CA TRP A 97 -30.66 23.82 -4.31
C TRP A 97 -31.88 23.98 -3.39
N VAL A 98 -31.68 23.96 -2.06
CA VAL A 98 -32.75 24.18 -1.07
C VAL A 98 -33.35 25.58 -1.21
N ALA A 99 -32.52 26.61 -1.41
CA ALA A 99 -32.99 27.99 -1.46
C ALA A 99 -33.79 28.33 -2.72
N THR A 100 -33.52 27.67 -3.85
CA THR A 100 -34.13 28.04 -5.14
C THR A 100 -35.19 27.07 -5.63
N GLY A 101 -35.22 25.82 -5.14
CA GLY A 101 -36.16 24.78 -5.57
C GLY A 101 -36.09 24.45 -7.07
N ALA A 102 -35.12 25.03 -7.79
CA ALA A 102 -35.01 24.93 -9.24
C ALA A 102 -34.00 23.84 -9.60
N PRO A 103 -34.34 22.91 -10.52
CA PRO A 103 -33.37 21.96 -11.04
C PRO A 103 -32.21 22.75 -11.67
N LEU A 104 -30.99 22.30 -11.38
CA LEU A 104 -29.72 22.93 -11.75
C LEU A 104 -29.74 23.39 -13.22
N ARG A 105 -30.03 24.68 -13.45
CA ARG A 105 -29.92 25.31 -14.78
C ARG A 105 -28.48 25.16 -15.27
N GLY A 106 -28.29 24.90 -16.57
CA GLY A 106 -27.02 24.46 -17.20
C GLY A 106 -25.73 25.20 -16.83
N TRP A 107 -25.81 26.40 -16.26
CA TRP A 107 -24.69 27.11 -15.64
C TRP A 107 -24.06 26.39 -14.45
N ALA A 108 -24.82 25.59 -13.69
CA ALA A 108 -24.27 24.76 -12.63
C ALA A 108 -23.39 23.63 -13.19
N LEU A 109 -23.71 23.13 -14.38
CA LEU A 109 -22.91 22.12 -15.08
C LEU A 109 -21.57 22.70 -15.55
N LEU A 110 -21.57 23.98 -15.97
CA LEU A 110 -20.34 24.71 -16.28
C LEU A 110 -19.44 24.88 -15.06
N ILE A 111 -20.00 25.18 -13.88
CA ILE A 111 -19.22 25.28 -12.63
C ILE A 111 -18.58 23.94 -12.28
N VAL A 112 -19.35 22.84 -12.36
CA VAL A 112 -18.83 21.49 -12.08
C VAL A 112 -17.73 21.09 -13.08
N LEU A 113 -17.90 21.41 -14.37
CA LEU A 113 -16.88 21.13 -15.39
C LEU A 113 -15.59 21.93 -15.18
N LEU A 114 -15.70 23.20 -14.75
CA LEU A 114 -14.54 24.04 -14.46
C LEU A 114 -13.72 23.50 -13.29
N GLU A 115 -14.38 23.09 -12.21
CA GLU A 115 -13.75 22.51 -11.01
C GLU A 115 -13.10 21.16 -11.33
N LEU A 116 -13.77 20.29 -12.11
CA LEU A 116 -13.18 19.04 -12.57
C LEU A 116 -11.91 19.27 -13.43
N GLY A 117 -11.90 20.32 -14.25
CA GLY A 117 -10.72 20.73 -15.01
C GLY A 117 -9.55 21.14 -14.12
N ALA A 118 -9.81 21.90 -13.04
CA ALA A 118 -8.78 22.31 -12.09
C ALA A 118 -8.18 21.11 -11.35
N VAL A 119 -9.01 20.16 -10.90
CA VAL A 119 -8.54 18.92 -10.26
C VAL A 119 -7.71 18.07 -11.22
N ALA A 120 -8.15 17.94 -12.47
CA ALA A 120 -7.41 17.20 -13.49
C ALA A 120 -6.03 17.82 -13.77
N ALA A 121 -5.92 19.15 -13.81
CA ALA A 121 -4.65 19.85 -14.00
C ALA A 121 -3.67 19.57 -12.84
N VAL A 122 -4.13 19.62 -11.59
CA VAL A 122 -3.29 19.31 -10.42
C VAL A 122 -2.80 17.85 -10.46
N LEU A 123 -3.67 16.91 -10.85
CA LEU A 123 -3.30 15.50 -10.96
C LEU A 123 -2.29 15.23 -12.08
N LEU A 124 -2.37 15.97 -13.20
CA LEU A 124 -1.38 15.87 -14.28
C LEU A 124 -0.01 16.38 -13.85
N GLU A 125 0.05 17.49 -13.12
CA GLU A 125 1.33 18.02 -12.62
C GLU A 125 1.99 17.10 -11.58
N GLU A 126 1.19 16.48 -10.69
CA GLU A 126 1.71 15.45 -9.77
C GLU A 126 2.26 14.23 -10.52
N ARG A 127 1.61 13.82 -11.63
CA ARG A 127 2.11 12.73 -12.46
C ARG A 127 3.46 13.04 -13.07
N GLU A 128 3.66 14.24 -13.60
CA GLU A 128 4.95 14.67 -14.18
C GLU A 128 6.08 14.74 -13.14
N ARG A 129 5.78 14.94 -11.86
CA ARG A 129 6.80 14.90 -10.79
C ARG A 129 7.21 13.49 -10.36
N LEU A 130 6.39 12.49 -10.68
CA LEU A 130 6.62 11.10 -10.28
C LEU A 130 7.34 10.27 -11.37
N ASP A 131 7.30 10.73 -12.63
CA ASP A 131 8.03 10.17 -13.76
C ASP A 131 9.47 10.74 -13.84
#